data_AF-A0A7R9MA61-F1
#
_entry.id   AF-A0A7R9MA61-F1
#
_cell.length_a   1.000
_cell.length_b   1.000
_cell.length_c   1.000
_cell.angle_alpha   90.00
_cell.angle_beta   90.00
_cell.angle_gamma   90.00
#
_symmetry.space_group_name_H-M   'P 1'
#
loop_
_entity.id
_entity.type
_entity.pdbx_description
1 polymer ?
#
loop_
_entity_poly.entity_id
_entity_poly.type
_entity_poly.pdbx_seq_one_letter_code
_entity_poly.pdbx_strand_id
1 'polypeptide(L)'
;MFCSGNEKDKAIPKRDSIDENQQTMINIVANVMSIIRPITDYNNTLNEKEGLRLCELLNASNVLRDKCINKLIEEQRHAEALKVIVNNWEQITHNIIEMSKQLTLFTEVCNEDQIALIKYGCIEMSCIRHVMAYDTPNSLMTITMFYPQWNCDPVIMDLMIAITLFNPNRPNLIYRDVVKLQQHIYIYLLQRYLQLEYHSMDEAKSRLIKLLKSLHVLRTLNEMIAKDFYEYGNIFMGPLYKEIYGL
;
A
#
# COMPACT_ATOMS: atom_id res chain seq x y z
N MET A 1 -6.61 23.51 -62.17
CA MET A 1 -7.37 22.26 -62.00
C MET A 1 -6.36 21.17 -61.66
N PHE A 2 -6.50 20.61 -60.46
CA PHE A 2 -5.95 19.35 -59.91
C PHE A 2 -4.44 19.08 -59.90
N CYS A 3 -3.88 19.19 -58.69
CA CYS A 3 -2.70 18.49 -58.19
C CYS A 3 -2.96 16.97 -58.18
N SER A 4 -2.05 16.14 -58.69
CA SER A 4 -2.00 14.70 -58.42
C SER A 4 -0.97 14.41 -57.34
N GLY A 5 -1.43 13.76 -56.28
CA GLY A 5 -0.70 13.49 -55.05
C GLY A 5 0.27 12.32 -55.16
N ASN A 6 1.38 12.46 -54.44
CA ASN A 6 2.30 11.39 -54.08
C ASN A 6 1.61 10.40 -53.11
N GLU A 7 1.38 9.17 -53.55
CA GLU A 7 1.17 8.03 -52.65
C GLU A 7 2.52 7.69 -51.99
N LYS A 8 2.74 8.28 -50.81
CA LYS A 8 3.78 7.84 -49.88
C LYS A 8 3.29 6.61 -49.13
N ASP A 9 4.14 5.59 -49.14
CA ASP A 9 4.23 4.48 -48.20
C ASP A 9 3.57 4.75 -46.85
N LYS A 10 2.38 4.19 -46.64
CA LYS A 10 1.83 4.04 -45.29
C LYS A 10 2.55 2.87 -44.63
N ALA A 11 3.66 3.18 -43.98
CA ALA A 11 4.28 2.30 -43.00
C ALA A 11 3.22 1.87 -41.97
N ILE A 12 2.95 0.57 -41.92
CA ILE A 12 2.17 -0.07 -40.86
C ILE A 12 2.93 0.19 -39.54
N PRO A 13 2.31 0.73 -38.49
CA PRO A 13 3.00 0.94 -37.22
C PRO A 13 3.44 -0.43 -36.69
N LYS A 14 4.74 -0.58 -36.40
CA LYS A 14 5.26 -1.74 -35.68
C LYS A 14 4.50 -1.82 -34.35
N ARG A 15 3.95 -3.01 -34.05
CA ARG A 15 3.33 -3.33 -32.75
C ARG A 15 4.29 -2.89 -31.66
N ASP A 16 3.86 -1.92 -30.86
CA ASP A 16 4.60 -1.43 -29.72
C ASP A 16 4.96 -2.61 -28.82
N SER A 17 6.26 -2.71 -28.52
CA SER A 17 6.79 -3.56 -27.48
C SER A 17 6.00 -3.33 -26.20
N ILE A 18 5.53 -4.41 -25.60
CA ILE A 18 4.88 -4.41 -24.28
C ILE A 18 5.77 -3.60 -23.32
N ASP A 19 5.22 -2.50 -22.80
CA ASP A 19 5.87 -1.62 -21.83
C ASP A 19 6.36 -2.46 -20.63
N GLU A 20 7.56 -2.20 -20.11
CA GLU A 20 8.12 -2.86 -18.92
C GLU A 20 7.14 -2.82 -17.74
N ASN A 21 6.32 -1.77 -17.65
CA ASN A 21 5.26 -1.65 -16.65
C ASN A 21 4.07 -2.60 -16.93
N GLN A 22 3.70 -2.79 -18.19
CA GLN A 22 2.70 -3.80 -18.59
C GLN A 22 3.22 -5.22 -18.35
N GLN A 23 4.49 -5.49 -18.64
CA GLN A 23 5.09 -6.80 -18.40
C GLN A 23 5.17 -7.12 -16.90
N THR A 24 5.48 -6.11 -16.07
CA THR A 24 5.46 -6.23 -14.61
C THR A 24 4.05 -6.50 -14.10
N MET A 25 3.03 -5.81 -14.63
CA MET A 25 1.63 -6.05 -14.31
C MET A 25 1.15 -7.44 -14.76
N ILE A 26 1.56 -7.89 -15.94
CA ILE A 26 1.28 -9.24 -16.46
C ILE A 26 1.94 -10.29 -15.55
N ASN A 27 3.17 -10.06 -15.08
CA ASN A 27 3.87 -10.98 -14.19
C ASN A 27 3.24 -11.00 -12.78
N ILE A 28 2.78 -9.87 -12.26
CA ILE A 28 2.03 -9.79 -10.99
C ILE A 28 0.71 -10.56 -11.14
N VAL A 29 -0.06 -10.29 -12.20
CA VAL A 29 -1.32 -10.99 -12.47
C VAL A 29 -1.09 -12.49 -12.68
N ALA A 30 -0.06 -12.88 -13.43
CA ALA A 30 0.26 -14.29 -13.68
C ALA A 30 0.70 -15.02 -12.40
N ASN A 31 1.52 -14.39 -11.56
CA ASN A 31 1.92 -14.94 -10.26
C ASN A 31 0.72 -15.09 -9.32
N VAL A 32 -0.15 -14.07 -9.24
CA VAL A 32 -1.40 -14.12 -8.47
C VAL A 32 -2.33 -15.22 -9.01
N MET A 33 -2.49 -15.33 -10.34
CA MET A 33 -3.36 -16.32 -10.99
C MET A 33 -2.85 -17.76 -10.82
N SER A 34 -1.54 -17.98 -10.76
CA SER A 34 -0.95 -19.31 -10.55
C SER A 34 -1.14 -19.87 -9.13
N ILE A 35 -1.45 -19.01 -8.15
CA ILE A 35 -1.69 -19.37 -6.75
C ILE A 35 -3.18 -19.66 -6.49
N ILE A 36 -4.09 -19.23 -7.37
CA ILE A 36 -5.52 -19.46 -7.27
C ILE A 36 -5.86 -20.88 -7.74
N ARG A 37 -5.52 -21.89 -6.93
CA ARG A 37 -6.37 -23.08 -6.84
C ARG A 37 -7.36 -22.83 -5.70
N PRO A 38 -8.67 -23.01 -5.93
CA PRO A 38 -9.63 -22.83 -4.86
C PRO A 38 -9.39 -23.93 -3.83
N ILE A 39 -8.83 -23.56 -2.67
CA ILE A 39 -8.99 -24.39 -1.48
C ILE A 39 -10.42 -24.09 -1.02
N THR A 40 -11.32 -24.94 -1.51
CA THR A 40 -12.76 -24.89 -1.28
C THR A 40 -13.07 -25.22 0.17
N ASP A 41 -13.17 -24.20 1.03
CA ASP A 41 -14.01 -24.29 2.23
C ASP A 41 -15.13 -23.26 2.08
N TYR A 42 -16.28 -23.76 1.60
CA TYR A 42 -17.44 -22.99 1.16
C TYR A 42 -18.48 -22.76 2.27
N ASN A 43 -18.05 -22.44 3.49
CA ASN A 43 -19.00 -22.17 4.58
C ASN A 43 -19.35 -20.69 4.76
N ASN A 44 -18.90 -19.80 3.87
CA ASN A 44 -19.07 -18.35 4.00
C ASN A 44 -18.68 -17.84 5.41
N THR A 45 -17.62 -18.44 5.97
CA THR A 45 -17.00 -18.08 7.25
C THR A 45 -15.49 -18.16 7.11
N LEU A 46 -14.77 -17.46 8.00
CA LEU A 46 -13.33 -17.65 8.16
C LEU A 46 -13.08 -18.93 8.96
N ASN A 47 -12.09 -19.72 8.54
CA ASN A 47 -11.58 -20.82 9.35
C ASN A 47 -10.77 -20.29 10.55
N GLU A 48 -10.44 -21.16 11.50
CA GLU A 48 -9.73 -20.79 12.73
C GLU A 48 -8.41 -20.05 12.45
N LYS A 49 -7.60 -20.53 11.51
CA LYS A 49 -6.30 -19.92 11.18
C LYS A 49 -6.47 -18.55 10.53
N GLU A 50 -7.43 -18.42 9.62
CA GLU A 50 -7.78 -17.15 8.99
C GLU A 50 -8.24 -16.13 10.04
N GLY A 51 -9.16 -16.54 10.92
CA GLY A 51 -9.71 -15.72 11.99
C GLY A 51 -8.64 -15.27 12.99
N LEU A 52 -7.75 -16.18 13.42
CA LEU A 52 -6.64 -15.85 14.32
C LEU A 52 -5.69 -14.83 13.70
N ARG A 53 -5.31 -15.02 12.42
CA ARG A 53 -4.39 -14.11 11.73
C ARG A 53 -5.02 -12.73 11.50
N LEU A 54 -6.29 -12.70 11.13
CA LEU A 54 -7.02 -11.44 10.98
C LEU A 54 -7.17 -10.72 12.33
N CYS A 55 -7.50 -11.44 13.40
CA CYS A 55 -7.62 -10.90 14.74
C CYS A 55 -6.29 -10.31 15.25
N GLU A 56 -5.17 -11.01 15.05
CA GLU A 56 -3.83 -10.51 15.35
C GLU A 56 -3.58 -9.18 14.65
N LEU A 57 -3.82 -9.11 13.34
CA LEU A 57 -3.65 -7.88 12.55
C LEU A 57 -4.53 -6.74 13.08
N LEU A 58 -5.83 -6.97 13.28
CA LEU A 58 -6.75 -5.94 13.73
C LEU A 58 -6.40 -5.40 15.13
N ASN A 59 -5.91 -6.28 16.00
CA ASN A 59 -5.43 -5.91 17.33
C ASN A 59 -4.15 -5.07 17.26
N ALA A 60 -3.17 -5.52 16.48
CA ALA A 60 -1.92 -4.79 16.25
C ALA A 60 -2.17 -3.39 15.64
N SER A 61 -3.13 -3.29 14.71
CA SER A 61 -3.49 -2.04 14.05
C SER A 61 -4.24 -1.04 14.93
N ASN A 62 -4.61 -1.38 16.17
CA ASN A 62 -5.23 -0.43 17.10
C ASN A 62 -4.37 0.81 17.34
N VAL A 63 -3.05 0.63 17.44
CA VAL A 63 -2.09 1.73 17.67
C VAL A 63 -2.12 2.76 16.54
N LEU A 64 -2.56 2.37 15.34
CA LEU A 64 -2.68 3.27 14.19
C LEU A 64 -3.95 4.12 14.24
N ARG A 65 -4.93 3.77 15.08
CA ARG A 65 -6.24 4.44 15.19
C ARG A 65 -6.23 5.59 16.21
N ASP A 66 -5.14 5.78 16.95
CA ASP A 66 -5.04 6.84 17.94
C ASP A 66 -5.08 8.25 17.32
N LYS A 67 -5.93 9.10 17.91
CA LYS A 67 -6.45 10.38 17.40
C LYS A 67 -5.43 11.53 17.31
N CYS A 68 -4.12 11.27 17.32
CA CYS A 68 -3.12 12.33 17.21
C CYS A 68 -3.23 13.15 15.91
N ILE A 69 -4.00 12.68 14.93
CA ILE A 69 -4.29 13.35 13.66
C ILE A 69 -5.23 14.58 13.82
N ASN A 70 -6.00 14.68 14.92
CA ASN A 70 -7.09 15.67 15.03
C ASN A 70 -6.68 17.10 15.41
N LYS A 71 -5.38 17.43 15.49
CA LYS A 71 -4.93 18.79 15.86
C LYS A 71 -4.49 19.66 14.69
N LEU A 72 -4.87 19.31 13.47
CA LEU A 72 -4.72 20.19 12.32
C LEU A 72 -6.06 20.87 12.05
N ILE A 73 -6.10 22.17 12.34
CA ILE A 73 -7.03 23.22 11.94
C ILE A 73 -7.48 23.98 13.18
N GLU A 74 -6.64 24.93 13.60
CA GLU A 74 -7.10 26.21 14.20
C GLU A 74 -5.99 27.27 14.31
N GLU A 75 -4.73 26.98 13.96
CA GLU A 75 -3.65 27.98 14.07
C GLU A 75 -3.10 28.44 12.72
N GLN A 76 -3.26 29.74 12.48
CA GLN A 76 -3.11 30.44 11.20
C GLN A 76 -1.65 30.81 10.87
N ARG A 77 -0.69 29.92 11.16
CA ARG A 77 0.75 30.15 10.90
C ARG A 77 1.36 28.95 10.18
N HIS A 78 1.74 29.15 8.92
CA HIS A 78 2.31 28.12 8.04
C HIS A 78 3.49 27.33 8.64
N ALA A 79 4.34 27.97 9.45
CA ALA A 79 5.47 27.30 10.11
C ALA A 79 5.03 26.34 11.25
N GLU A 80 3.95 26.66 11.96
CA GLU A 80 3.37 25.79 13.00
C GLU A 80 2.67 24.59 12.35
N ALA A 81 1.98 24.79 11.21
CA ALA A 81 1.38 23.72 10.44
C ALA A 81 2.41 22.69 9.94
N LEU A 82 3.56 23.13 9.41
CA LEU A 82 4.64 22.22 8.98
C LEU A 82 5.20 21.40 10.16
N LYS A 83 5.39 22.04 11.31
CA LYS A 83 5.88 21.36 12.52
C LYS A 83 4.88 20.30 13.01
N VAL A 84 3.58 20.60 12.97
CA VAL A 84 2.52 19.63 13.31
C VAL A 84 2.51 18.47 12.32
N ILE A 85 2.65 18.73 11.02
CA ILE A 85 2.74 17.68 10.00
C ILE A 85 3.93 16.76 10.29
N VAL A 86 5.14 17.31 10.48
CA VAL A 86 6.34 16.48 10.73
C VAL A 86 6.20 15.64 11.99
N ASN A 87 5.73 16.24 13.11
CA ASN A 87 5.52 15.50 14.35
C ASN A 87 4.47 14.38 14.19
N ASN A 88 3.41 14.63 13.43
CA ASN A 88 2.39 13.62 13.16
C ASN A 88 2.96 12.46 12.34
N TRP A 89 3.83 12.73 11.36
CA TRP A 89 4.50 11.69 10.57
C TRP A 89 5.48 10.86 11.39
N GLU A 90 6.23 11.49 12.29
CA GLU A 90 7.11 10.78 13.23
C GLU A 90 6.30 9.86 14.14
N GLN A 91 5.18 10.34 14.69
CA GLN A 91 4.28 9.52 15.49
C GLN A 91 3.67 8.35 14.69
N ILE A 92 3.22 8.59 13.45
CA ILE A 92 2.69 7.53 12.58
C ILE A 92 3.77 6.48 12.31
N THR A 93 5.00 6.90 12.09
CA THR A 93 6.14 5.99 11.88
C THR A 93 6.39 5.12 13.11
N HIS A 94 6.37 5.71 14.31
CA HIS A 94 6.45 4.95 15.56
C HIS A 94 5.31 3.93 15.69
N ASN A 95 4.08 4.33 15.39
CA ASN A 95 2.92 3.45 15.49
C ASN A 95 2.99 2.31 14.46
N ILE A 96 3.52 2.56 13.26
CA ILE A 96 3.76 1.52 12.25
C ILE A 96 4.81 0.51 12.74
N ILE A 97 5.90 0.99 13.36
CA ILE A 97 6.94 0.11 13.94
C ILE A 97 6.34 -0.73 15.07
N GLU A 98 5.56 -0.11 15.95
CA GLU A 98 4.90 -0.78 17.08
C GLU A 98 3.90 -1.83 16.61
N MET A 99 3.02 -1.49 15.65
CA MET A 99 2.11 -2.43 15.00
C MET A 99 2.88 -3.60 14.39
N SER A 100 3.93 -3.32 13.63
CA SER A 100 4.70 -4.36 12.93
C SER A 100 5.32 -5.35 13.90
N LYS A 101 5.86 -4.89 15.03
CA LYS A 101 6.42 -5.74 16.08
C LYS A 101 5.41 -6.64 16.80
N GLN A 102 4.11 -6.34 16.69
CA GLN A 102 3.04 -7.18 17.24
C GLN A 102 2.61 -8.30 16.27
N LEU A 103 3.06 -8.28 15.01
CA LEU A 103 2.74 -9.32 14.03
C LEU A 103 3.76 -10.46 14.11
N THR A 104 3.30 -11.68 14.38
CA THR A 104 4.16 -12.87 14.42
C THR A 104 4.94 -13.05 13.11
N LEU A 105 4.29 -12.81 11.96
CA LEU A 105 4.96 -12.93 10.67
C LEU A 105 6.09 -11.91 10.49
N PHE A 106 6.04 -10.75 11.16
CA PHE A 106 7.11 -9.76 11.09
C PHE A 106 8.29 -10.14 12.01
N THR A 107 7.99 -10.60 13.23
CA THR A 107 9.03 -10.96 14.21
C THR A 107 9.82 -12.21 13.81
N GLU A 108 9.27 -13.06 12.95
CA GLU A 108 9.95 -14.21 12.34
C GLU A 108 10.92 -13.83 11.20
N VAL A 109 10.84 -12.60 10.66
CA VAL A 109 11.77 -12.09 9.65
C VAL A 109 13.10 -11.70 10.32
N CYS A 110 14.24 -11.85 9.63
CA CYS A 110 15.53 -11.40 10.18
C CYS A 110 15.58 -9.88 10.36
N ASN A 111 16.40 -9.39 11.28
CA ASN A 111 16.43 -7.98 11.67
C ASN A 111 16.75 -7.04 10.50
N GLU A 112 17.65 -7.44 9.60
CA GLU A 112 18.01 -6.67 8.41
C GLU A 112 16.81 -6.46 7.48
N ASP A 113 16.02 -7.52 7.28
CA ASP A 113 14.81 -7.47 6.46
C ASP A 113 13.69 -6.72 7.18
N GLN A 114 13.53 -6.87 8.49
CA GLN A 114 12.59 -6.05 9.27
C GLN A 114 12.88 -4.55 9.10
N ILE A 115 14.16 -4.15 9.20
CA ILE A 115 14.59 -2.77 8.97
C ILE A 115 14.26 -2.35 7.53
N ALA A 116 14.63 -3.15 6.53
CA ALA A 116 14.36 -2.82 5.13
C ALA A 116 12.85 -2.68 4.83
N LEU A 117 12.00 -3.56 5.37
CA LEU A 117 10.55 -3.52 5.18
C LEU A 117 9.93 -2.23 5.72
N ILE A 118 10.31 -1.85 6.95
CA ILE A 118 9.87 -0.58 7.55
C ILE A 118 10.43 0.60 6.76
N LYS A 119 11.74 0.59 6.52
CA LYS A 119 12.48 1.69 5.91
C LYS A 119 11.90 2.11 4.57
N TYR A 120 11.65 1.12 3.71
CA TYR A 120 11.20 1.35 2.35
C TYR A 120 9.68 1.30 2.20
N GLY A 121 8.92 1.00 3.26
CA GLY A 121 7.46 0.86 3.22
C GLY A 121 6.68 1.87 4.07
N CYS A 122 7.32 2.60 4.99
CA CYS A 122 6.57 3.42 5.96
C CYS A 122 5.81 4.59 5.33
N ILE A 123 6.29 5.21 4.25
CA ILE A 123 5.53 6.26 3.54
C ILE A 123 4.23 5.68 2.97
N GLU A 124 4.31 4.56 2.26
CA GLU A 124 3.14 3.93 1.64
C GLU A 124 2.09 3.58 2.71
N MET A 125 2.53 2.95 3.80
CA MET A 125 1.65 2.63 4.94
C MET A 125 1.06 3.90 5.58
N SER A 126 1.86 4.97 5.73
CA SER A 126 1.39 6.25 6.27
C SER A 126 0.36 6.91 5.37
N CYS A 127 0.54 6.85 4.05
CA CYS A 127 -0.42 7.34 3.07
C CYS A 127 -1.75 6.57 3.14
N ILE A 128 -1.70 5.24 3.23
CA ILE A 128 -2.90 4.41 3.44
C ILE A 128 -3.62 4.85 4.72
N ARG A 129 -2.89 5.07 5.83
CA ARG A 129 -3.46 5.56 7.09
C ARG A 129 -4.10 6.95 6.98
N HIS A 130 -3.45 7.89 6.30
CA HIS A 130 -4.02 9.22 6.10
C HIS A 130 -5.33 9.12 5.30
N VAL A 131 -5.38 8.28 4.26
CA VAL A 131 -6.62 8.04 3.51
C VAL A 131 -7.75 7.50 4.40
N MET A 132 -7.45 6.65 5.40
CA MET A 132 -8.45 6.21 6.39
C MET A 132 -8.92 7.31 7.33
N ALA A 133 -8.02 8.22 7.72
CA ALA A 133 -8.29 9.24 8.72
C ALA A 133 -9.13 10.40 8.17
N TYR A 134 -9.07 10.63 6.86
CA TYR A 134 -9.80 11.71 6.20
C TYR A 134 -10.99 11.17 5.39
N ASP A 135 -12.19 11.21 5.98
CA ASP A 135 -13.47 11.12 5.26
C ASP A 135 -13.75 12.45 4.53
N THR A 136 -12.80 12.89 3.71
CA THR A 136 -12.98 14.05 2.84
C THR A 136 -12.99 13.54 1.42
N PRO A 137 -14.18 13.29 0.82
CA PRO A 137 -14.30 12.78 -0.55
C PRO A 137 -13.59 13.68 -1.59
N ASN A 138 -13.26 14.92 -1.21
CA ASN A 138 -12.61 15.92 -2.05
C ASN A 138 -11.11 16.13 -1.77
N SER A 139 -10.48 15.35 -0.88
CA SER A 139 -9.02 15.45 -0.74
C SER A 139 -8.37 14.95 -2.04
N LEU A 140 -7.38 15.69 -2.56
CA LEU A 140 -6.66 15.30 -3.78
C LEU A 140 -6.08 13.87 -3.66
N MET A 141 -5.66 13.49 -2.45
CA MET A 141 -5.14 12.16 -2.13
C MET A 141 -6.23 11.08 -2.16
N THR A 142 -7.44 11.37 -1.66
CA THR A 142 -8.61 10.51 -1.74
C THR A 142 -9.04 10.32 -3.20
N ILE A 143 -9.23 11.40 -3.96
CA ILE A 143 -9.72 11.32 -5.35
C ILE A 143 -8.76 10.56 -6.28
N THR A 144 -7.45 10.71 -6.08
CA THR A 144 -6.44 10.16 -7.00
C THR A 144 -5.95 8.77 -6.64
N MET A 145 -5.94 8.39 -5.35
CA MET A 145 -5.25 7.15 -4.90
C MET A 145 -6.20 6.06 -4.42
N PHE A 146 -7.36 6.38 -3.86
CA PHE A 146 -8.28 5.40 -3.30
C PHE A 146 -9.72 5.76 -3.62
N TYR A 147 -10.44 4.89 -4.33
CA TYR A 147 -11.85 5.16 -4.61
C TYR A 147 -12.60 5.40 -3.29
N PRO A 148 -13.45 6.46 -3.19
CA PRO A 148 -14.10 6.86 -1.93
C PRO A 148 -14.80 5.71 -1.19
N GLN A 149 -15.31 4.72 -1.94
CA GLN A 149 -15.98 3.54 -1.36
C GLN A 149 -15.09 2.60 -0.54
N TRP A 150 -13.76 2.74 -0.55
CA TRP A 150 -12.84 1.85 0.20
C TRP A 150 -12.29 2.49 1.47
N ASN A 151 -12.47 3.79 1.64
CA ASN A 151 -11.86 4.55 2.73
C ASN A 151 -12.54 4.28 4.09
N CYS A 152 -13.68 3.59 4.09
CA CYS A 152 -14.51 3.41 5.27
C CYS A 152 -14.39 2.03 5.93
N ASP A 153 -13.74 1.05 5.28
CA ASP A 153 -13.61 -0.30 5.84
C ASP A 153 -12.25 -0.46 6.53
N PRO A 154 -12.20 -0.47 7.87
CA PRO A 154 -10.94 -0.58 8.62
C PRO A 154 -10.24 -1.92 8.37
N VAL A 155 -10.98 -2.99 8.07
CA VAL A 155 -10.41 -4.32 7.85
C VAL A 155 -9.67 -4.37 6.53
N ILE A 156 -10.28 -3.85 5.45
CA ILE A 156 -9.63 -3.76 4.13
C ILE A 156 -8.35 -2.93 4.24
N MET A 157 -8.39 -1.81 4.95
CA MET A 157 -7.25 -0.91 5.03
C MET A 157 -6.11 -1.48 5.87
N ASP A 158 -6.41 -2.15 6.99
CA ASP A 158 -5.39 -2.84 7.79
C ASP A 158 -4.74 -3.98 6.99
N LEU A 159 -5.52 -4.73 6.20
CA LEU A 159 -5.00 -5.74 5.28
C LEU A 159 -4.12 -5.13 4.19
N MET A 160 -4.49 -3.97 3.65
CA MET A 160 -3.69 -3.22 2.67
C MET A 160 -2.36 -2.73 3.26
N ILE A 161 -2.35 -2.31 4.53
CA ILE A 161 -1.13 -1.96 5.26
C ILE A 161 -0.23 -3.18 5.42
N ALA A 162 -0.79 -4.32 5.82
CA ALA A 162 -0.02 -5.57 5.94
C ALA A 162 0.57 -6.03 4.59
N ILE A 163 -0.20 -5.96 3.51
CA ILE A 163 0.28 -6.28 2.14
C ILE A 163 1.42 -5.32 1.73
N THR A 164 1.31 -4.05 2.11
CA THR A 164 2.32 -3.02 1.85
C THR A 164 3.59 -3.24 2.68
N LEU A 165 3.45 -3.64 3.95
CA LEU A 165 4.56 -3.96 4.86
C LEU A 165 5.39 -5.10 4.28
N PHE A 166 4.76 -6.22 3.95
CA PHE A 166 5.43 -7.43 3.44
C PHE A 166 5.67 -7.36 1.93
N ASN A 167 6.36 -6.35 1.43
CA ASN A 167 6.62 -6.23 -0.02
C ASN A 167 7.97 -6.89 -0.40
N PRO A 168 7.99 -7.98 -1.20
CA PRO A 168 9.24 -8.68 -1.53
C PRO A 168 10.16 -7.90 -2.47
N ASN A 169 9.67 -6.79 -3.03
CA ASN A 169 10.43 -5.90 -3.92
C ASN A 169 11.04 -4.72 -3.15
N ARG A 170 11.14 -4.74 -1.81
CA ARG A 170 11.90 -3.72 -1.08
C ARG A 170 13.40 -3.83 -1.41
N PRO A 171 14.13 -2.70 -1.51
CA PRO A 171 15.59 -2.71 -1.56
C PRO A 171 16.19 -3.40 -0.34
N ASN A 172 17.41 -3.95 -0.49
CA ASN A 172 18.20 -4.53 0.61
C ASN A 172 17.58 -5.71 1.39
N LEU A 173 16.56 -6.36 0.85
CA LEU A 173 16.07 -7.63 1.41
C LEU A 173 17.05 -8.79 1.11
N ILE A 174 17.34 -9.56 2.15
CA ILE A 174 18.10 -10.80 2.17
C ILE A 174 17.20 -11.96 1.74
N TYR A 175 16.04 -12.15 2.38
CA TYR A 175 15.16 -13.33 2.18
C TYR A 175 13.81 -12.96 1.55
N ARG A 176 13.85 -12.55 0.27
CA ARG A 176 12.67 -12.10 -0.49
C ARG A 176 11.53 -13.13 -0.55
N ASP A 177 11.86 -14.41 -0.61
CA ASP A 177 10.85 -15.48 -0.69
C ASP A 177 10.04 -15.63 0.61
N VAL A 178 10.67 -15.41 1.77
CA VAL A 178 9.99 -15.40 3.07
C VAL A 178 8.98 -14.24 3.11
N VAL A 179 9.42 -13.04 2.74
CA VAL A 179 8.56 -11.85 2.66
C VAL A 179 7.42 -12.07 1.68
N LYS A 180 7.70 -12.66 0.51
CA LYS A 180 6.68 -12.97 -0.51
C LYS A 180 5.61 -13.92 0.02
N LEU A 181 6.02 -14.96 0.75
CA LEU A 181 5.09 -15.89 1.38
C LEU A 181 4.18 -15.17 2.40
N GLN A 182 4.75 -14.31 3.23
CA GLN A 182 4.01 -13.52 4.21
C GLN A 182 3.04 -12.55 3.52
N GLN A 183 3.45 -11.89 2.45
CA GLN A 183 2.57 -11.04 1.64
C GLN A 183 1.36 -11.82 1.11
N HIS A 184 1.60 -13.01 0.56
CA HIS A 184 0.54 -13.84 -0.01
C HIS A 184 -0.50 -14.25 1.04
N ILE A 185 -0.11 -14.43 2.30
CA ILE A 185 -1.06 -14.71 3.39
C ILE A 185 -2.05 -13.54 3.54
N TYR A 186 -1.58 -12.30 3.56
CA TYR A 186 -2.48 -11.15 3.70
C TYR A 186 -3.29 -10.84 2.43
N ILE A 187 -2.74 -11.10 1.23
CA ILE A 187 -3.51 -11.03 -0.02
C ILE A 187 -4.65 -12.06 -0.02
N TYR A 188 -4.37 -13.27 0.45
CA TYR A 188 -5.37 -14.32 0.60
C TYR A 188 -6.45 -13.91 1.61
N LEU A 189 -6.09 -13.38 2.78
CA LEU A 189 -7.05 -12.90 3.78
C LEU A 189 -7.92 -11.77 3.24
N LEU A 190 -7.36 -10.82 2.49
CA LEU A 190 -8.13 -9.78 1.81
C LEU A 190 -9.12 -10.36 0.82
N GLN A 191 -8.70 -11.34 0.02
CA GLN A 191 -9.60 -12.02 -0.90
C GLN A 191 -10.75 -12.73 -0.15
N ARG A 192 -10.45 -13.42 0.94
CA ARG A 192 -11.43 -14.12 1.77
C ARG A 192 -12.41 -13.14 2.40
N TYR A 193 -11.93 -12.05 2.97
CA TYR A 193 -12.76 -11.00 3.54
C TYR A 193 -13.73 -10.41 2.49
N LEU A 194 -13.24 -10.08 1.30
CA LEU A 194 -14.07 -9.56 0.21
C LEU A 194 -15.12 -10.58 -0.26
N GLN A 195 -14.80 -11.88 -0.26
CA GLN A 195 -15.77 -12.92 -0.62
C GLN A 195 -16.92 -13.00 0.38
N LEU A 196 -16.62 -12.87 1.67
CA LEU A 196 -17.61 -12.86 2.74
C LEU A 196 -18.50 -11.63 2.69
N GLU A 197 -17.90 -10.46 2.44
CA GLU A 197 -18.63 -9.19 2.42
C GLU A 197 -19.58 -9.10 1.22
N TYR A 198 -19.09 -9.43 0.01
CA TYR A 198 -19.85 -9.24 -1.23
C TYR A 198 -20.61 -10.48 -1.71
N HIS A 199 -20.44 -11.64 -1.05
CA HIS A 199 -21.13 -12.90 -1.38
C HIS A 199 -20.99 -13.32 -2.86
N SER A 200 -19.93 -12.86 -3.54
CA SER A 200 -19.68 -13.07 -4.96
C SER A 200 -18.18 -13.20 -5.23
N MET A 201 -17.79 -14.36 -5.76
CA MET A 201 -16.40 -14.67 -6.06
C MET A 201 -15.82 -13.74 -7.13
N ASP A 202 -16.60 -13.41 -8.15
CA ASP A 202 -16.14 -12.58 -9.26
C ASP A 202 -16.08 -11.10 -8.86
N GLU A 203 -17.02 -10.63 -8.04
CA GLU A 203 -16.96 -9.28 -7.50
C GLU A 203 -15.78 -9.12 -6.55
N ALA A 204 -15.56 -10.08 -5.64
CA ALA A 204 -14.43 -10.08 -4.72
C ALA A 204 -13.09 -10.05 -5.48
N LYS A 205 -12.93 -10.87 -6.54
CA LYS A 205 -11.74 -10.85 -7.40
C LYS A 205 -11.55 -9.50 -8.09
N SER A 206 -12.62 -8.95 -8.67
CA SER A 206 -12.58 -7.64 -9.34
C SER A 206 -12.13 -6.54 -8.38
N ARG A 207 -12.65 -6.54 -7.15
CA ARG A 207 -12.27 -5.60 -6.10
C ARG A 207 -10.83 -5.79 -5.62
N LEU A 208 -10.41 -7.04 -5.39
CA LEU A 208 -9.03 -7.35 -5.03
C LEU A 208 -8.04 -6.81 -6.07
N ILE A 209 -8.30 -7.02 -7.36
CA ILE A 209 -7.45 -6.51 -8.44
C ILE A 209 -7.38 -4.98 -8.39
N LYS A 210 -8.50 -4.30 -8.15
CA LYS A 210 -8.54 -2.84 -8.07
C LYS A 210 -7.76 -2.31 -6.86
N LEU A 211 -7.84 -2.99 -5.71
CA LEU A 211 -7.06 -2.66 -4.50
C LEU A 211 -5.56 -2.90 -4.70
N LEU A 212 -5.15 -4.03 -5.28
CA LEU A 212 -3.73 -4.29 -5.57
C LEU A 212 -3.16 -3.29 -6.60
N LYS A 213 -3.98 -2.83 -7.55
CA LYS A 213 -3.60 -1.74 -8.47
C LYS A 213 -3.40 -0.42 -7.74
N SER A 214 -4.22 -0.07 -6.75
CA SER A 214 -4.01 1.18 -6.00
C SER A 214 -2.73 1.14 -5.16
N LEU A 215 -2.36 -0.02 -4.59
CA LEU A 215 -1.05 -0.18 -3.94
C LEU A 215 0.12 0.05 -4.89
N HIS A 216 -0.01 -0.39 -6.16
CA HIS A 216 1.02 -0.14 -7.15
C HIS A 216 1.15 1.36 -7.49
N VAL A 217 0.02 2.05 -7.70
CA VAL A 217 0.01 3.51 -7.93
C VAL A 217 0.61 4.27 -6.75
N LEU A 218 0.27 3.86 -5.52
CA LEU A 218 0.82 4.40 -4.29
C LEU A 218 2.36 4.28 -4.25
N ARG A 219 2.92 3.19 -4.75
CA ARG A 219 4.37 3.00 -4.83
C ARG A 219 5.03 3.97 -5.81
N THR A 220 4.44 4.22 -6.98
CA THR A 220 4.95 5.21 -7.94
C THR A 220 4.93 6.62 -7.34
N LEU A 221 3.91 6.92 -6.53
CA LEU A 221 3.80 8.20 -5.84
C LEU A 221 4.74 8.32 -4.64
N ASN A 222 5.07 7.21 -3.96
CA ASN A 222 6.07 7.20 -2.89
C ASN A 222 7.42 7.77 -3.36
N GLU A 223 7.85 7.44 -4.58
CA GLU A 223 9.10 7.97 -5.15
C GLU A 223 9.05 9.49 -5.38
N MET A 224 7.88 10.03 -5.73
CA MET A 224 7.67 11.48 -5.85
C MET A 224 7.61 12.17 -4.48
N ILE A 225 6.84 11.60 -3.56
CA ILE A 225 6.67 12.11 -2.20
C ILE A 225 8.01 12.11 -1.46
N ALA A 226 8.80 11.03 -1.53
CA ALA A 226 10.10 10.95 -0.89
C ALA A 226 11.06 12.07 -1.35
N LYS A 227 10.98 12.47 -2.63
CA LYS A 227 11.80 13.55 -3.20
C LYS A 227 11.37 14.92 -2.64
N ASP A 228 10.08 15.20 -2.63
CA ASP A 228 9.56 16.46 -2.08
C ASP A 228 9.85 16.56 -0.57
N PHE A 229 9.71 15.46 0.18
CA PHE A 229 10.05 15.42 1.60
C PHE A 229 11.54 15.59 1.88
N TYR A 230 12.44 15.15 0.98
CA TYR A 230 13.89 15.38 1.13
C TYR A 230 14.23 16.88 1.07
N GLU A 231 13.57 17.64 0.18
CA GLU A 231 13.79 19.07 0.01
C GLU A 231 13.27 19.91 1.20
N TYR A 232 12.10 19.57 1.74
CA TYR A 232 11.50 20.29 2.87
C TYR A 232 11.91 19.77 4.25
N GLY A 233 12.26 18.49 4.34
CA GLY A 233 12.45 17.78 5.59
C GLY A 233 13.82 18.00 6.24
N ASN A 234 14.84 18.37 5.48
CA ASN A 234 16.19 18.60 6.02
C ASN A 234 16.24 19.68 7.12
N ILE A 235 15.21 20.53 7.20
CA ILE A 235 15.11 21.63 8.16
C ILE A 235 14.33 21.23 9.43
N PHE A 236 13.42 20.24 9.35
CA PHE A 236 12.44 19.98 10.42
C PHE A 236 12.34 18.52 10.90
N MET A 237 13.04 17.57 10.29
CA MET A 237 12.84 16.15 10.59
C MET A 237 13.59 15.64 11.83
N GLY A 238 12.86 14.88 12.66
CA GLY A 238 13.35 14.21 13.87
C GLY A 238 14.38 13.10 13.59
N PRO A 239 15.09 12.62 14.64
CA PRO A 239 16.19 11.68 14.51
C PRO A 239 15.78 10.33 13.90
N LEU A 240 14.58 9.83 14.19
CA LEU A 240 14.07 8.58 13.60
C LEU A 240 13.94 8.68 12.08
N TYR A 241 13.48 9.83 11.58
CA TYR A 241 13.34 10.05 10.14
C TYR A 241 14.72 10.12 9.48
N LYS A 242 15.70 10.77 10.09
CA LYS A 242 17.06 10.78 9.56
C LYS A 242 17.63 9.37 9.40
N GLU A 243 17.40 8.51 10.39
CA GLU A 243 17.81 7.10 10.35
C GLU A 243 17.08 6.30 9.26
N ILE A 244 15.76 6.45 9.15
CA ILE A 244 14.94 5.74 8.16
C ILE A 244 15.22 6.23 6.73
N TYR A 245 15.55 7.49 6.53
CA TYR A 245 15.71 8.04 5.18
C TYR A 245 17.17 8.29 4.78
N GLY A 246 18.13 8.00 5.67
CA GLY A 246 19.57 8.14 5.40
C GLY A 246 20.00 9.59 5.21
N LEU A 247 19.39 10.50 5.97
CA LEU A 247 19.63 11.95 5.99
C LEU A 247 20.57 12.37 7.13
#